data_AF-A0AAE7EAT8-F1
#
_entry.id   AF-A0AAE7EAT8-F1
#
_cell.length_a   1.000
_cell.length_b   1.000
_cell.length_c   1.000
_cell.angle_alpha   90.00
_cell.angle_beta   90.00
_cell.angle_gamma   90.00
#
_symmetry.space_group_name_H-M   'P 1'
#
loop_
_entity.id
_entity.type
_entity.pdbx_description
1 polymer ?
#
loop_
_entity_poly.entity_id
_entity_poly.type
_entity_poly.pdbx_seq_one_letter_code
_entity_poly.pdbx_strand_id
1 'polypeptide(L)'
;MKKILIILSLFFLALNSHAKDEDLLNASNAYELTMREANVDKKSLVDSSKAILIFPSVKKVGFIVAGMYGNGVALIKNGSNFNAYEASVSNGSIGFQIGYEDNYMVLFVMNDEILNSMINADIKLGVDATVSLYKASASVGAVSVFDKDVYAFVNKAGAFAGVNIGGFVVNIDTGKIFNQDSYAFENLVKTIKKAY
;
A
#
# COMPACT_ATOMS: atom_id res chain seq x y z
N MET A 1 36.16 -18.41 -19.91
CA MET A 1 34.70 -18.64 -19.82
C MET A 1 34.16 -18.53 -18.40
N LYS A 2 34.70 -19.25 -17.38
CA LYS A 2 34.22 -19.17 -15.98
C LYS A 2 34.25 -17.75 -15.36
N LYS A 3 35.28 -16.94 -15.64
CA LYS A 3 35.40 -15.55 -15.13
C LYS A 3 34.32 -14.60 -15.66
N ILE A 4 33.90 -14.78 -16.92
CA ILE A 4 32.83 -13.99 -17.56
C ILE A 4 31.46 -14.36 -16.96
N LEU A 5 31.24 -15.64 -16.67
CA LEU A 5 30.00 -16.12 -16.04
C LEU A 5 29.81 -15.55 -14.62
N ILE A 6 30.90 -15.42 -13.85
CA ILE A 6 30.89 -14.85 -12.49
C ILE A 6 30.54 -13.36 -12.52
N ILE A 7 31.16 -12.57 -13.42
CA ILE A 7 30.89 -11.13 -13.54
C ILE A 7 29.43 -10.89 -13.95
N LEU A 8 28.89 -11.70 -14.86
CA LEU A 8 27.49 -11.59 -15.30
C LEU A 8 26.51 -11.93 -14.18
N SER A 9 26.84 -12.92 -13.34
CA SER A 9 26.05 -13.28 -12.15
C SER A 9 26.06 -12.18 -11.08
N LEU A 10 27.22 -11.56 -10.82
CA LEU A 10 27.33 -10.42 -9.90
C LEU A 10 26.54 -9.20 -10.39
N PHE A 11 26.53 -8.96 -11.70
CA PHE A 11 25.74 -7.87 -12.29
C PHE A 11 24.23 -8.10 -12.15
N PHE A 12 23.76 -9.34 -12.36
CA PHE A 12 22.34 -9.69 -12.16
C PHE A 12 21.90 -9.57 -10.70
N LEU A 13 22.76 -9.90 -9.73
CA LEU A 13 22.44 -9.70 -8.31
C LEU A 13 22.29 -8.21 -7.96
N ALA A 14 23.18 -7.37 -8.45
CA ALA A 14 23.14 -5.92 -8.17
C ALA A 14 21.88 -5.24 -8.73
N LEU A 15 21.39 -5.66 -9.91
CA LEU A 15 20.18 -5.10 -10.51
C LEU A 15 18.90 -5.42 -9.71
N ASN A 16 18.80 -6.63 -9.15
CA ASN A 16 17.63 -7.02 -8.36
C ASN A 16 17.53 -6.25 -7.05
N SER A 17 18.66 -5.95 -6.41
CA SER A 17 18.69 -5.12 -5.18
C SER A 17 18.24 -3.67 -5.46
N HIS A 18 18.67 -3.09 -6.59
CA HIS A 18 18.30 -1.72 -6.95
C HIS A 18 16.81 -1.55 -7.24
N ALA A 19 16.17 -2.50 -7.92
CA ALA A 19 14.74 -2.42 -8.22
C ALA A 19 13.88 -2.44 -6.95
N LYS A 20 14.25 -3.29 -5.97
CA LYS A 20 13.51 -3.38 -4.69
C LYS A 20 13.64 -2.12 -3.84
N ASP A 21 14.80 -1.46 -3.85
CA ASP A 21 14.98 -0.18 -3.16
C ASP A 21 14.15 0.94 -3.83
N GLU A 22 14.01 0.90 -5.16
CA GLU A 22 13.15 1.84 -5.88
C GLU A 22 11.68 1.72 -5.45
N ASP A 23 11.16 0.50 -5.28
CA ASP A 23 9.79 0.27 -4.80
C ASP A 23 9.52 0.90 -3.42
N LEU A 24 10.49 0.81 -2.50
CA LEU A 24 10.42 1.42 -1.16
C LEU A 24 10.48 2.96 -1.24
N LEU A 25 11.29 3.52 -2.14
CA LEU A 25 11.34 4.97 -2.36
C LEU A 25 10.05 5.49 -2.99
N ASN A 26 9.50 4.77 -3.96
CA ASN A 26 8.21 5.07 -4.57
C ASN A 26 7.08 5.02 -3.54
N ALA A 27 7.08 4.01 -2.66
CA ALA A 27 6.15 3.94 -1.53
C ALA A 27 6.33 5.14 -0.57
N SER A 28 7.57 5.55 -0.29
CA SER A 28 7.84 6.71 0.58
C SER A 28 7.20 7.98 0.02
N ASN A 29 7.42 8.24 -1.27
CA ASN A 29 6.85 9.40 -1.96
C ASN A 29 5.32 9.33 -2.04
N ALA A 30 4.76 8.17 -2.37
CA ALA A 30 3.31 7.96 -2.43
C ALA A 30 2.63 8.20 -1.06
N TYR A 31 3.25 7.72 0.02
CA TYR A 31 2.79 7.98 1.39
C TYR A 31 2.84 9.46 1.72
N GLU A 32 3.98 10.13 1.48
CA GLU A 32 4.13 11.55 1.77
C GLU A 32 3.11 12.39 1.02
N LEU A 33 2.94 12.17 -0.29
CA LEU A 33 2.01 12.92 -1.12
C LEU A 33 0.55 12.69 -0.69
N THR A 34 0.19 11.45 -0.35
CA THR A 34 -1.17 11.12 0.09
C THR A 34 -1.45 11.67 1.48
N MET A 35 -0.56 11.46 2.45
CA MET A 35 -0.80 11.81 3.84
C MET A 35 -0.56 13.29 4.16
N ARG A 36 0.20 14.02 3.33
CA ARG A 36 0.34 15.48 3.46
C ARG A 36 -0.98 16.20 3.26
N GLU A 37 -1.84 15.70 2.37
CA GLU A 37 -3.16 16.30 2.11
C GLU A 37 -4.22 15.85 3.12
N ALA A 38 -4.01 14.70 3.78
CA ALA A 38 -4.95 14.12 4.72
C ALA A 38 -5.03 14.91 6.05
N ASN A 39 -6.21 15.48 6.32
CA ASN A 39 -6.51 16.20 7.55
C ASN A 39 -6.95 15.26 8.69
N VAL A 40 -6.05 14.39 9.14
CA VAL A 40 -6.26 13.41 10.22
C VAL A 40 -5.13 13.46 11.25
N ASP A 41 -5.35 12.91 12.44
CA ASP A 41 -4.28 12.64 13.41
C ASP A 41 -3.41 11.48 12.89
N LYS A 42 -2.40 11.82 12.09
CA LYS A 42 -1.50 10.85 11.43
C LYS A 42 -0.71 10.05 12.47
N LYS A 43 -0.35 10.67 13.59
CA LYS A 43 0.40 10.00 14.64
C LYS A 43 -0.45 8.91 15.28
N SER A 44 -1.66 9.25 15.71
CA SER A 44 -2.58 8.27 16.29
C SER A 44 -2.95 7.17 15.29
N LEU A 45 -3.10 7.52 14.01
CA LEU A 45 -3.39 6.55 12.94
C LEU A 45 -2.24 5.54 12.74
N VAL A 46 -1.00 6.04 12.66
CA VAL A 46 0.21 5.20 12.56
C VAL A 46 0.40 4.38 13.83
N ASP A 47 0.17 4.95 15.02
CA ASP A 47 0.37 4.26 16.31
C ASP A 47 -0.69 3.19 16.56
N SER A 48 -1.92 3.37 16.06
CA SER A 48 -3.00 2.40 16.22
C SER A 48 -2.96 1.26 15.19
N SER A 49 -2.38 1.49 14.01
CA SER A 49 -2.35 0.48 12.96
C SER A 49 -1.46 -0.72 13.30
N LYS A 50 -1.82 -1.91 12.84
CA LYS A 50 -1.02 -3.13 12.89
C LYS A 50 -0.12 -3.25 11.66
N ALA A 51 -0.63 -2.78 10.53
CA ALA A 51 0.13 -2.67 9.30
C ALA A 51 -0.27 -1.42 8.50
N ILE A 52 0.67 -0.96 7.68
CA ILE A 52 0.48 0.13 6.72
C ILE A 52 0.85 -0.41 5.35
N LEU A 53 -0.11 -0.46 4.43
CA LEU A 53 0.12 -0.88 3.05
C LEU A 53 0.14 0.36 2.17
N ILE A 54 1.16 0.46 1.32
CA ILE A 54 1.36 1.62 0.45
C ILE A 54 1.50 1.13 -0.98
N PHE A 55 0.57 1.53 -1.83
CA PHE A 55 0.54 1.22 -3.24
C PHE A 55 0.88 2.50 -4.03
N PRO A 56 2.12 2.64 -4.52
CA PRO A 56 2.55 3.81 -5.29
C PRO A 56 2.01 3.82 -6.72
N SER A 57 1.39 2.74 -7.19
CA SER A 57 0.69 2.73 -8.47
C SER A 57 -0.44 1.70 -8.43
N VAL A 58 -1.67 2.20 -8.29
CA VAL A 58 -2.89 1.42 -8.48
C VAL A 58 -3.48 1.81 -9.82
N LYS A 59 -3.31 0.90 -10.80
CA LYS A 59 -3.77 1.09 -12.17
C LYS A 59 -5.19 0.60 -12.31
N LYS A 60 -6.04 1.44 -12.88
CA LYS A 60 -7.39 1.08 -13.25
C LYS A 60 -7.54 1.03 -14.76
N VAL A 61 -8.11 -0.05 -15.27
CA VAL A 61 -8.32 -0.29 -16.70
C VAL A 61 -9.72 -0.83 -16.91
N GLY A 62 -10.52 -0.18 -17.76
CA GLY A 62 -11.88 -0.64 -18.05
C GLY A 62 -12.52 0.00 -19.28
N PHE A 63 -13.45 -0.75 -19.89
CA PHE A 63 -14.42 -0.26 -20.89
C PHE A 63 -15.80 -0.90 -20.65
N ILE A 64 -15.85 -2.22 -20.39
CA ILE A 64 -17.08 -3.00 -20.08
C ILE A 64 -16.89 -3.86 -18.81
N VAL A 65 -15.72 -4.50 -18.67
CA VAL A 65 -15.23 -5.09 -17.42
C VAL A 65 -14.10 -4.18 -16.93
N ALA A 66 -14.21 -3.67 -15.71
CA ALA A 66 -13.26 -2.74 -15.13
C ALA A 66 -12.45 -3.46 -14.05
N GLY A 67 -11.16 -3.64 -14.32
CA GLY A 67 -10.21 -4.21 -13.39
C GLY A 67 -9.31 -3.14 -12.80
N MET A 68 -8.77 -3.41 -11.62
CA MET A 68 -7.59 -2.69 -11.15
C MET A 68 -6.58 -3.66 -10.58
N TYR A 69 -5.34 -3.22 -10.60
CA TYR A 69 -4.23 -3.93 -9.98
C TYR A 69 -3.15 -2.92 -9.55
N GLY A 70 -2.42 -3.27 -8.51
CA GLY A 70 -1.28 -2.48 -8.03
C GLY A 70 -0.37 -3.35 -7.17
N ASN A 71 0.92 -3.10 -7.29
CA ASN A 71 1.93 -3.63 -6.38
C ASN A 71 2.34 -2.55 -5.39
N GLY A 72 2.78 -2.95 -4.22
CA GLY A 72 3.15 -2.04 -3.16
C GLY A 72 3.94 -2.72 -2.06
N VAL A 73 4.03 -1.99 -0.95
CA VAL A 73 4.81 -2.39 0.22
C VAL A 73 3.86 -2.47 1.42
N ALA A 74 3.92 -3.59 2.15
CA ALA A 74 3.30 -3.74 3.46
C ALA A 74 4.34 -3.56 4.56
N LEU A 75 4.12 -2.61 5.44
CA LEU A 75 4.88 -2.43 6.68
C LEU A 75 4.09 -3.01 7.83
N ILE A 76 4.53 -4.15 8.34
CA ILE A 76 3.92 -4.81 9.49
C ILE A 76 4.69 -4.41 10.74
N LYS A 77 3.97 -3.98 11.79
CA LYS A 77 4.62 -3.64 13.05
C LYS A 77 5.28 -4.85 13.69
N ASN A 78 6.49 -4.63 14.19
CA ASN A 78 7.26 -5.58 14.99
C ASN A 78 7.82 -4.82 16.20
N GLY A 79 7.07 -4.80 17.30
CA GLY A 79 7.35 -3.95 18.45
C GLY A 79 7.31 -2.45 18.08
N SER A 80 8.42 -1.74 18.30
CA SER A 80 8.58 -0.32 17.94
C SER A 80 9.05 -0.08 16.50
N ASN A 81 9.30 -1.17 15.75
CA ASN A 81 9.83 -1.17 14.39
C ASN A 81 8.80 -1.72 13.39
N PHE A 82 9.19 -1.77 12.12
CA PHE A 82 8.41 -2.36 11.05
C PHE A 82 9.25 -3.41 10.33
N ASN A 83 8.59 -4.41 9.76
CA ASN A 83 9.14 -5.26 8.72
C ASN A 83 8.41 -4.93 7.40
N ALA A 84 9.17 -4.71 6.32
CA ALA A 84 8.62 -4.45 4.98
C ALA A 84 8.52 -5.71 4.11
N TYR A 85 7.35 -5.94 3.52
CA TYR A 85 7.05 -7.07 2.62
C TYR A 85 6.41 -6.58 1.32
N GLU A 86 6.50 -7.36 0.24
CA GLU A 86 5.72 -7.11 -0.97
C GLU A 86 4.22 -7.28 -0.71
N ALA A 87 3.42 -6.39 -1.28
CA ALA A 87 1.97 -6.44 -1.22
C ALA A 87 1.37 -6.22 -2.60
N SER A 88 0.17 -6.76 -2.80
CA SER A 88 -0.61 -6.52 -4.02
C SER A 88 -2.06 -6.20 -3.68
N VAL A 89 -2.67 -5.41 -4.56
CA VAL A 89 -4.10 -5.10 -4.54
C VAL A 89 -4.66 -5.33 -5.92
N SER A 90 -5.85 -5.93 -5.99
CA SER A 90 -6.60 -6.05 -7.23
C SER A 90 -8.10 -5.94 -6.99
N ASN A 91 -8.88 -5.61 -8.01
CA ASN A 91 -10.34 -5.69 -7.96
C ASN A 91 -10.83 -6.08 -9.36
N GLY A 92 -11.86 -6.92 -9.42
CA GLY A 92 -12.64 -7.17 -10.61
C GLY A 92 -14.04 -6.58 -10.42
N SER A 93 -14.35 -5.51 -11.15
CA SER A 93 -15.68 -4.89 -11.14
C SER A 93 -16.34 -4.96 -12.52
N ILE A 94 -17.64 -5.22 -12.55
CA ILE A 94 -18.44 -5.12 -13.78
C ILE A 94 -19.04 -3.72 -13.80
N GLY A 95 -18.65 -2.88 -14.77
CA GLY A 95 -19.09 -1.49 -14.82
C GLY A 95 -18.50 -0.70 -16.00
N PHE A 96 -19.29 0.23 -16.52
CA PHE A 96 -18.96 1.09 -17.67
C PHE A 96 -18.11 2.28 -17.20
N GLN A 97 -16.83 2.02 -16.87
CA GLN A 97 -15.88 3.08 -16.57
C GLN A 97 -14.79 3.08 -17.63
N ILE A 98 -14.78 4.14 -18.45
CA ILE A 98 -13.79 4.39 -19.49
C ILE A 98 -12.69 5.26 -18.87
N GLY A 99 -11.48 4.72 -18.74
CA GLY A 99 -10.35 5.50 -18.27
C GLY A 99 -9.12 4.66 -17.95
N TYR A 100 -7.95 5.30 -18.07
CA TYR A 100 -6.70 4.87 -17.44
C TYR A 100 -6.41 5.84 -16.32
N GLU A 101 -6.29 5.32 -15.11
CA GLU A 101 -5.94 6.11 -13.94
C GLU A 101 -4.84 5.41 -13.16
N ASP A 102 -3.90 6.22 -12.68
CA ASP A 102 -2.80 5.80 -11.82
C ASP A 102 -2.88 6.62 -10.52
N ASN A 103 -3.09 5.90 -9.42
CA ASN A 103 -3.43 6.46 -8.12
C ASN A 103 -2.51 5.93 -7.04
N TYR A 104 -2.26 6.76 -6.04
CA TYR A 104 -1.63 6.35 -4.79
C TYR A 104 -2.72 5.92 -3.81
N MET A 105 -2.46 4.81 -3.13
CA MET A 105 -3.34 4.29 -2.11
C MET A 105 -2.53 3.91 -0.87
N VAL A 106 -2.98 4.38 0.29
CA VAL A 106 -2.40 4.03 1.59
C VAL A 106 -3.49 3.41 2.45
N LEU A 107 -3.27 2.18 2.91
CA LEU A 107 -4.18 1.47 3.81
C LEU A 107 -3.55 1.39 5.19
N PHE A 108 -4.32 1.70 6.22
CA PHE A 108 -3.96 1.44 7.61
C PHE A 108 -4.89 0.35 8.14
N VAL A 109 -4.30 -0.78 8.52
CA VAL A 109 -5.02 -1.94 9.05
C VAL A 109 -5.00 -1.86 10.57
N MET A 110 -6.16 -1.84 11.21
CA MET A 110 -6.31 -1.65 12.67
C MET A 110 -6.47 -2.97 13.42
N ASN A 111 -6.92 -4.02 12.74
CA ASN A 111 -7.32 -5.29 13.32
C ASN A 111 -6.32 -6.41 12.97
N ASP A 112 -5.88 -7.17 13.98
CA ASP A 112 -4.94 -8.28 13.82
C ASP A 112 -5.54 -9.45 13.00
N GLU A 113 -6.84 -9.72 13.12
CA GLU A 113 -7.53 -10.77 12.35
C GLU A 113 -7.55 -10.43 10.85
N ILE A 114 -7.76 -9.15 10.53
CA ILE A 114 -7.75 -8.67 9.16
C ILE A 114 -6.33 -8.69 8.58
N LEU A 115 -5.33 -8.28 9.36
CA LEU A 115 -3.93 -8.41 8.98
C LEU A 115 -3.55 -9.87 8.70
N ASN A 116 -3.91 -10.78 9.61
CA ASN A 116 -3.64 -12.21 9.44
C ASN A 116 -4.34 -12.77 8.20
N SER A 117 -5.54 -12.29 7.88
CA SER A 117 -6.25 -12.66 6.66
C SER A 117 -5.51 -12.17 5.42
N MET A 118 -4.99 -10.93 5.39
CA MET A 118 -4.17 -10.42 4.27
C MET A 118 -2.86 -11.18 4.04
N ILE A 119 -2.30 -11.77 5.11
CA ILE A 119 -1.05 -12.54 5.05
C ILE A 119 -1.30 -13.97 4.56
N ASN A 120 -2.36 -14.61 5.07
CA ASN A 120 -2.59 -16.05 4.87
C ASN A 120 -3.55 -16.34 3.71
N ALA A 121 -4.33 -15.35 3.27
CA ALA A 121 -5.36 -15.51 2.27
C ALA A 121 -5.57 -14.21 1.46
N ASP A 122 -6.34 -14.35 0.38
CA ASP A 122 -6.85 -13.21 -0.39
C ASP A 122 -8.10 -12.66 0.31
N ILE A 123 -7.97 -11.53 1.00
CA ILE A 123 -9.11 -10.89 1.67
C ILE A 123 -9.82 -9.90 0.74
N LYS A 124 -11.16 -9.93 0.71
CA LYS A 124 -11.96 -8.92 0.01
C LYS A 124 -12.36 -7.80 0.95
N LEU A 125 -11.66 -6.67 0.83
CA LEU A 125 -11.96 -5.44 1.55
C LEU A 125 -13.37 -4.93 1.24
N GLY A 126 -14.13 -4.61 2.28
CA GLY A 126 -15.54 -4.18 2.24
C GLY A 126 -16.56 -5.31 2.15
N VAL A 127 -16.11 -6.57 2.03
CA VAL A 127 -16.94 -7.78 2.23
C VAL A 127 -16.52 -8.46 3.53
N ASP A 128 -15.23 -8.77 3.66
CA ASP A 128 -14.66 -9.51 4.78
C ASP A 128 -14.11 -8.59 5.89
N ALA A 129 -14.00 -7.28 5.61
CA ALA A 129 -13.50 -6.26 6.54
C ALA A 129 -14.26 -4.95 6.37
N THR A 130 -14.49 -4.23 7.47
CA THR A 130 -15.07 -2.88 7.39
C THR A 130 -14.01 -1.89 6.92
N VAL A 131 -14.30 -1.15 5.85
CA VAL A 131 -13.36 -0.22 5.22
C VAL A 131 -13.98 1.17 5.17
N SER A 132 -13.25 2.16 5.67
CA SER A 132 -13.55 3.57 5.40
C SER A 132 -12.58 4.12 4.36
N LEU A 133 -13.10 4.57 3.22
CA LEU A 133 -12.32 5.21 2.17
C LEU A 133 -12.41 6.72 2.27
N TYR A 134 -11.25 7.38 2.30
CA TYR A 134 -11.11 8.82 2.36
C TYR A 134 -10.33 9.33 1.14
N LYS A 135 -10.85 10.37 0.49
CA LYS A 135 -10.03 11.21 -0.39
C LYS A 135 -9.06 11.96 0.50
N ALA A 136 -7.75 11.86 0.22
CA ALA A 136 -6.74 12.57 0.99
C ALA A 136 -7.06 14.07 1.10
N SER A 137 -7.45 14.70 -0.02
CA SER A 137 -7.80 16.12 -0.07
C SER A 137 -9.21 16.48 0.44
N ALA A 138 -10.06 15.52 0.79
CA ALA A 138 -11.38 15.86 1.31
C ALA A 138 -11.22 16.37 2.75
N SER A 139 -11.91 17.47 3.08
CA SER A 139 -12.06 17.95 4.45
C SER A 139 -12.94 16.98 5.23
N VAL A 140 -12.43 15.79 5.49
CA VAL A 140 -12.93 14.92 6.54
C VAL A 140 -12.61 15.67 7.83
N GLY A 141 -13.63 15.98 8.64
CA GLY A 141 -13.38 16.51 9.99
C GLY A 141 -12.36 15.62 10.70
N ALA A 142 -11.53 16.20 11.57
CA ALA A 142 -10.43 15.48 12.23
C ALA A 142 -10.93 14.13 12.79
N VAL A 143 -10.63 13.04 12.08
CA VAL A 143 -11.00 11.69 12.51
C VAL A 143 -10.03 11.32 13.61
N SER A 144 -10.48 11.47 14.85
CA SER A 144 -9.72 11.07 16.05
C SER A 144 -10.15 9.71 16.58
N VAL A 145 -11.27 9.17 16.10
CA VAL A 145 -11.78 7.85 16.46
C VAL A 145 -11.61 6.91 15.26
N PHE A 146 -10.72 5.93 15.40
CA PHE A 146 -10.49 4.89 14.40
C PHE A 146 -11.31 3.64 14.78
N ASP A 147 -12.56 3.57 14.32
CA ASP A 147 -13.55 2.52 14.58
C ASP A 147 -13.68 1.44 13.48
N LYS A 148 -12.95 1.56 12.36
CA LYS A 148 -12.96 0.57 11.26
C LYS A 148 -11.77 -0.35 11.29
N ASP A 149 -11.93 -1.52 10.66
CA ASP A 149 -10.83 -2.47 10.50
C ASP A 149 -9.74 -1.95 9.57
N VAL A 150 -10.13 -1.20 8.51
CA VAL A 150 -9.19 -0.63 7.53
C VAL A 150 -9.57 0.82 7.18
N TYR A 151 -8.57 1.69 7.20
CA TYR A 151 -8.66 3.07 6.71
C TYR A 151 -7.89 3.20 5.40
N ALA A 152 -8.58 3.55 4.32
CA ALA A 152 -8.00 3.70 3.00
C ALA A 152 -7.92 5.19 2.62
N PHE A 153 -6.73 5.67 2.28
CA PHE A 153 -6.50 7.03 1.78
C PHE A 153 -6.04 6.97 0.33
N VAL A 154 -6.67 7.76 -0.53
CA VAL A 154 -6.31 7.85 -1.96
C VAL A 154 -6.10 9.30 -2.37
N ASN A 155 -5.08 9.55 -3.20
CA ASN A 155 -4.77 10.90 -3.68
C ASN A 155 -5.85 11.46 -4.61
N LYS A 156 -6.46 10.64 -5.48
CA LYS A 156 -7.54 11.06 -6.39
C LYS A 156 -8.78 10.20 -6.19
N ALA A 157 -9.73 10.64 -5.35
CA ALA A 157 -10.96 9.86 -5.11
C ALA A 157 -11.95 9.82 -6.28
N GLY A 158 -11.85 10.71 -7.27
CA GLY A 158 -12.71 10.68 -8.48
C GLY A 158 -12.59 9.35 -9.25
N ALA A 159 -11.43 8.70 -9.16
CA ALA A 159 -11.16 7.39 -9.71
C ALA A 159 -11.99 6.27 -9.06
N PHE A 160 -12.35 6.44 -7.79
CA PHE A 160 -13.03 5.43 -6.96
C PHE A 160 -14.51 5.77 -6.71
N ALA A 161 -14.95 6.97 -7.11
CA ALA A 161 -16.36 7.37 -7.09
C ALA A 161 -17.15 6.51 -8.09
N GLY A 162 -18.03 5.63 -7.58
CA GLY A 162 -18.85 4.73 -8.39
C GLY A 162 -18.31 3.30 -8.54
N VAL A 163 -17.10 3.01 -8.04
CA VAL A 163 -16.70 1.62 -7.79
C VAL A 163 -17.37 1.18 -6.51
N ASN A 164 -17.99 0.00 -6.50
CA ASN A 164 -18.30 -0.65 -5.23
C ASN A 164 -16.96 -0.86 -4.50
N ILE A 165 -16.68 0.01 -3.53
CA ILE A 165 -15.44 -0.02 -2.74
C ILE A 165 -15.30 -1.38 -2.01
N GLY A 166 -16.38 -2.17 -1.92
CA GLY A 166 -16.41 -3.53 -1.40
C GLY A 166 -16.00 -4.64 -2.37
N GLY A 167 -14.79 -4.59 -2.95
CA GLY A 167 -14.32 -5.65 -3.85
C GLY A 167 -12.82 -5.79 -4.04
N PHE A 168 -12.00 -5.05 -3.27
CA PHE A 168 -10.54 -5.15 -3.43
C PHE A 168 -10.02 -6.41 -2.76
N VAL A 169 -9.34 -7.25 -3.52
CA VAL A 169 -8.51 -8.32 -3.01
C VAL A 169 -7.15 -7.75 -2.64
N VAL A 170 -6.73 -7.95 -1.39
CA VAL A 170 -5.41 -7.54 -0.89
C VAL A 170 -4.66 -8.77 -0.40
N ASN A 171 -3.38 -8.85 -0.74
CA ASN A 171 -2.47 -9.91 -0.33
C ASN A 171 -1.11 -9.33 0.11
N ILE A 172 -0.53 -9.91 1.16
CA ILE A 172 0.82 -9.61 1.65
C ILE A 172 1.67 -10.87 1.52
N ASP A 173 2.74 -10.81 0.73
CA ASP A 173 3.66 -11.92 0.53
C ASP A 173 4.79 -11.89 1.56
N THR A 174 4.55 -12.55 2.70
CA THR A 174 5.56 -12.66 3.77
C THR A 174 6.81 -13.46 3.38
N GLY A 175 6.77 -14.22 2.27
CA GLY A 175 7.94 -14.87 1.68
C GLY A 175 8.86 -13.90 0.94
N LYS A 176 8.38 -12.69 0.64
CA LYS A 176 9.11 -11.65 -0.09
C LYS A 176 9.34 -10.41 0.78
N ILE A 177 10.30 -10.54 1.67
CA ILE A 177 10.78 -9.45 2.51
C ILE A 177 11.69 -8.49 1.72
N PHE A 178 11.57 -7.19 1.98
CA PHE A 178 12.52 -6.17 1.51
C PHE A 178 13.79 -6.14 2.38
N ASN A 179 14.85 -5.51 1.89
CA ASN A 179 16.07 -5.31 2.69
C ASN A 179 15.79 -4.28 3.81
N GLN A 180 15.79 -4.72 5.07
CA GLN A 180 15.49 -3.87 6.23
C GLN A 180 16.68 -2.98 6.65
N ASP A 181 17.87 -3.21 6.09
CA ASP A 181 19.07 -2.40 6.34
C ASP A 181 19.33 -1.40 5.20
N SER A 182 18.42 -1.30 4.22
CA SER A 182 18.60 -0.38 3.10
C SER A 182 18.21 1.05 3.45
N TYR A 183 18.90 2.02 2.84
CA TYR A 183 18.55 3.43 2.93
C TYR A 183 17.08 3.68 2.53
N ALA A 184 16.59 2.95 1.51
CA ALA A 184 15.23 3.11 1.03
C ALA A 184 14.19 2.70 2.09
N PHE A 185 14.46 1.61 2.82
CA PHE A 185 13.62 1.19 3.94
C PHE A 185 13.68 2.20 5.10
N GLU A 186 14.87 2.64 5.49
CA GLU A 186 15.03 3.65 6.55
C GLU A 186 14.28 4.94 6.21
N ASN A 187 14.38 5.39 4.95
CA ASN A 187 13.67 6.57 4.47
C ASN A 187 12.15 6.40 4.55
N LEU A 188 11.63 5.23 4.17
CA LEU A 188 10.20 4.93 4.27
C LEU A 188 9.71 4.98 5.72
N VAL A 189 10.40 4.28 6.63
CA VAL A 189 10.06 4.26 8.06
C VAL A 189 10.13 5.67 8.66
N LYS A 190 11.17 6.44 8.32
CA LYS A 190 11.32 7.83 8.75
C LYS A 190 10.17 8.69 8.25
N THR A 191 9.77 8.54 6.98
CA THR A 191 8.67 9.30 6.38
C THR A 191 7.35 9.04 7.10
N ILE A 192 7.08 7.78 7.47
CA ILE A 192 5.87 7.39 8.21
C ILE A 192 5.87 7.94 9.63
N LYS A 193 7.01 7.82 10.33
CA LYS A 193 7.16 8.30 11.72
C LYS A 193 7.19 9.83 11.83
N LYS A 194 7.44 10.55 10.74
CA LYS A 194 7.52 12.02 10.72
C LYS A 194 6.19 12.72 11.05
N ALA A 195 5.07 11.99 11.11
CA ALA A 195 3.71 12.43 11.45
C ALA A 195 3.56 13.94 11.74
N TYR A 196 3.25 14.70 10.66
CA TYR A 196 2.97 16.14 10.67
C TYR A 196 1.65 16.47 11.37
#